data_AF-A0A9E3ZUH8-F1
#
_entry.id   AF-A0A9E3ZUH8-F1
#
_cell.length_a   1.000
_cell.length_b   1.000
_cell.length_c   1.000
_cell.angle_alpha   90.00
_cell.angle_beta   90.00
_cell.angle_gamma   90.00
#
_symmetry.space_group_name_H-M   'P 1'
#
loop_
_entity.id
_entity.type
_entity.pdbx_description
1 polymer ?
#
loop_
_entity_poly.entity_id
_entity_poly.type
_entity_poly.pdbx_seq_one_letter_code
_entity_poly.pdbx_strand_id
1 'polypeptide(L)'
;MNFELFSGLYKEALESTDKDMFIGERGWQYWMNDYEVKEVAALLSDIYTLANSGIRENRERYGFTRAAFCRRHDIPKRTAESWEMEQNKIAPYLKELLDYSLLNEEKEVDLTLPGKIFGRLIAVSPDKGNNWRCLCDCGNICFVDVDDLKNGFVKSCGCEDHLTRQLKELSAIKKLEENKMLKEE
;
A
#
# COMPACT_ATOMS: atom_id res chain seq x y z
N MET A 1 -4.89 -4.44 19.45
CA MET A 1 -4.55 -5.75 20.07
C MET A 1 -3.05 -5.77 20.37
N ASN A 2 -2.58 -6.41 21.45
CA ASN A 2 -1.13 -6.47 21.72
C ASN A 2 -0.41 -7.50 20.82
N PHE A 3 0.92 -7.38 20.71
CA PHE A 3 1.71 -8.24 19.81
C PHE A 3 1.76 -9.71 20.23
N GLU A 4 1.76 -10.00 21.53
CA GLU A 4 1.81 -11.38 22.03
C GLU A 4 0.56 -12.17 21.62
N LEU A 5 -0.62 -11.58 21.83
CA LEU A 5 -1.89 -12.16 21.41
C LEU A 5 -1.96 -12.30 19.88
N PHE A 6 -1.54 -11.29 19.13
CA PHE A 6 -1.45 -11.36 17.68
C PHE A 6 -0.53 -12.50 17.23
N SER A 7 0.66 -12.63 17.80
CA SER A 7 1.65 -13.64 17.43
C SER A 7 1.11 -15.05 17.63
N GLY A 8 0.42 -15.30 18.75
CA GLY A 8 -0.27 -16.56 19.00
C GLY A 8 -1.32 -16.87 17.92
N LEU A 9 -2.24 -15.93 17.70
CA LEU A 9 -3.30 -16.05 16.69
C LEU A 9 -2.75 -16.25 15.27
N TYR A 10 -1.67 -15.54 14.94
CA TYR A 10 -1.03 -15.58 13.64
C TYR A 10 -0.36 -16.93 13.36
N LYS A 11 0.30 -17.53 14.36
CA LYS A 11 0.88 -18.88 14.26
C LYS A 11 -0.19 -19.95 14.12
N GLU A 12 -1.25 -19.87 14.92
CA GLU A 12 -2.38 -20.79 14.81
C GLU A 12 -3.06 -20.69 13.43
N ALA A 13 -3.16 -19.48 12.87
CA ALA A 13 -3.67 -19.26 11.52
C ALA A 13 -2.79 -19.89 10.41
N LEU A 14 -1.47 -19.95 10.60
CA LEU A 14 -0.56 -20.63 9.66
C LEU A 14 -0.68 -22.16 9.71
N GLU A 15 -1.10 -22.71 10.86
CA GLU A 15 -1.27 -24.16 11.07
C GLU A 15 -2.67 -24.66 10.67
N SER A 16 -3.63 -23.74 10.58
CA SER A 16 -5.03 -24.06 10.28
C SER A 16 -5.24 -24.42 8.81
N THR A 17 -6.09 -25.42 8.55
CA THR A 17 -6.40 -25.89 7.18
C THR A 17 -7.20 -24.89 6.37
N ASP A 18 -8.13 -24.19 7.02
CA ASP A 18 -8.99 -23.20 6.41
C ASP A 18 -9.45 -22.17 7.44
N LYS A 19 -10.00 -21.07 6.93
CA LYS A 19 -10.44 -19.93 7.73
C LYS A 19 -11.60 -20.27 8.66
N ASP A 20 -12.52 -21.11 8.22
CA ASP A 20 -13.73 -21.41 8.99
C ASP A 20 -13.37 -22.28 10.20
N MET A 21 -12.43 -23.22 10.05
CA MET A 21 -11.86 -23.98 11.15
C MET A 21 -11.13 -23.08 12.16
N PHE A 22 -10.26 -22.16 11.67
CA PHE A 22 -9.53 -21.21 12.51
C PHE A 22 -10.47 -20.33 13.36
N ILE A 23 -11.58 -19.86 12.79
CA ILE A 23 -12.55 -19.00 13.49
C ILE A 23 -13.47 -19.84 14.39
N GLY A 24 -13.94 -20.98 13.93
CA GLY A 24 -15.02 -21.76 14.54
C GLY A 24 -14.62 -22.59 15.75
N GLU A 25 -13.40 -23.14 15.79
CA GLU A 25 -12.98 -24.07 16.85
C GLU A 25 -12.55 -23.36 18.16
N ARG A 26 -12.30 -22.05 18.10
CA ARG A 26 -11.58 -21.33 19.15
C ARG A 26 -12.41 -21.04 20.42
N GLY A 27 -13.74 -21.03 20.30
CA GLY A 27 -14.66 -20.62 21.38
C GLY A 27 -14.44 -19.18 21.85
N TRP A 28 -15.22 -18.73 22.85
CA TRP A 28 -15.05 -17.40 23.44
C TRP A 28 -13.85 -17.36 24.39
N GLN A 29 -12.99 -16.35 24.25
CA GLN A 29 -11.76 -16.20 25.04
C GLN A 29 -11.73 -14.85 25.78
N TYR A 30 -10.96 -14.73 26.87
CA TYR A 30 -10.96 -13.52 27.72
C TYR A 30 -10.65 -12.22 26.97
N TRP A 31 -9.73 -12.24 26.02
CA TRP A 31 -9.39 -11.06 25.23
C TRP A 31 -10.52 -10.60 24.30
N MET A 32 -11.49 -11.48 24.00
CA MET A 32 -12.65 -11.14 23.18
C MET A 32 -13.64 -10.24 23.93
N ASN A 33 -13.56 -10.17 25.26
CA ASN A 33 -14.41 -9.31 26.07
C ASN A 33 -14.22 -7.81 25.76
N ASP A 34 -13.10 -7.44 25.15
CA ASP A 34 -12.80 -6.07 24.75
C ASP A 34 -13.40 -5.69 23.38
N TYR A 35 -14.13 -6.60 22.72
CA TYR A 35 -14.64 -6.44 21.37
C TYR A 35 -16.10 -6.87 21.24
N GLU A 36 -16.84 -6.29 20.27
CA GLU A 36 -18.13 -6.85 19.88
C GLU A 36 -17.96 -8.17 19.11
N VAL A 37 -18.94 -9.07 19.19
CA VAL A 37 -18.91 -10.39 18.52
C VAL A 37 -18.56 -10.29 17.02
N LYS A 38 -19.13 -9.30 16.32
CA LYS A 38 -18.89 -9.07 14.89
C LYS A 38 -17.45 -8.61 14.61
N GLU A 39 -16.84 -7.88 15.54
CA GLU A 39 -15.48 -7.37 15.44
C GLU A 39 -14.47 -8.49 15.67
N VAL A 40 -14.76 -9.41 16.59
CA VAL A 40 -13.93 -10.61 16.83
C VAL A 40 -13.82 -11.44 15.54
N ALA A 41 -14.95 -11.73 14.88
CA ALA A 41 -14.94 -12.52 13.64
C ALA A 41 -14.18 -11.82 12.50
N ALA A 42 -14.35 -10.50 12.36
CA ALA A 42 -13.60 -9.71 11.38
C ALA A 42 -12.10 -9.72 11.68
N LEU A 43 -11.72 -9.49 12.93
CA LEU A 43 -10.34 -9.50 13.40
C LEU A 43 -9.66 -10.85 13.13
N LEU A 44 -10.31 -11.96 13.47
CA LEU A 44 -9.79 -13.30 13.20
C LEU A 44 -9.68 -13.57 11.69
N SER A 45 -10.67 -13.17 10.90
CA SER A 45 -10.62 -13.27 9.44
C SER A 45 -9.44 -12.48 8.86
N ASP A 46 -9.16 -11.29 9.39
CA ASP A 46 -8.03 -10.47 8.94
C ASP A 46 -6.69 -11.09 9.34
N ILE A 47 -6.54 -11.58 10.57
CA ILE A 47 -5.32 -12.30 11.00
C ILE A 47 -5.07 -13.53 10.13
N TYR A 48 -6.11 -14.34 9.89
CA TYR A 48 -5.99 -15.52 9.03
C TYR A 48 -5.53 -15.13 7.62
N THR A 49 -6.13 -14.08 7.07
CA THR A 49 -5.77 -13.66 5.72
C THR A 49 -4.35 -13.10 5.66
N LEU A 50 -3.96 -12.27 6.65
CA LEU A 50 -2.60 -11.73 6.74
C LEU A 50 -1.57 -12.87 6.78
N ALA A 51 -1.80 -13.87 7.64
CA ALA A 51 -0.93 -15.04 7.78
C ALA A 51 -0.74 -15.79 6.46
N ASN A 52 -1.83 -16.01 5.73
CA ASN A 52 -1.87 -16.89 4.56
C ASN A 52 -1.74 -16.18 3.20
N SER A 53 -1.54 -14.86 3.18
CA SER A 53 -1.36 -14.08 1.94
C SER A 53 0.05 -13.49 1.82
N GLY A 54 0.43 -13.15 0.59
CA GLY A 54 1.66 -12.44 0.30
C GLY A 54 1.66 -11.01 0.82
N ILE A 55 2.86 -10.46 1.01
CA ILE A 55 3.02 -9.09 1.53
C ILE A 55 2.40 -8.05 0.59
N ARG A 56 2.33 -8.34 -0.72
CA ARG A 56 1.71 -7.47 -1.71
C ARG A 56 0.20 -7.34 -1.47
N GLU A 57 -0.47 -8.48 -1.38
CA GLU A 57 -1.92 -8.56 -1.15
C GLU A 57 -2.29 -7.92 0.19
N ASN A 58 -1.50 -8.20 1.24
CA ASN A 58 -1.68 -7.60 2.56
C ASN A 58 -1.59 -6.08 2.49
N ARG A 59 -0.51 -5.55 1.92
CA ARG A 59 -0.31 -4.11 1.75
C ARG A 59 -1.48 -3.46 1.00
N GLU A 60 -1.87 -4.02 -0.14
CA GLU A 60 -2.94 -3.46 -0.98
C GLU A 60 -4.31 -3.53 -0.30
N ARG A 61 -4.60 -4.59 0.47
CA ARG A 61 -5.84 -4.72 1.26
C ARG A 61 -6.00 -3.57 2.27
N TYR A 62 -4.90 -3.16 2.90
CA TYR A 62 -4.90 -2.07 3.87
C TYR A 62 -4.79 -0.68 3.20
N GLY A 63 -4.77 -0.63 1.86
CA GLY A 63 -4.81 0.61 1.09
C GLY A 63 -3.43 1.22 0.82
N PHE A 64 -2.35 0.53 1.15
CA PHE A 64 -1.01 1.05 0.91
C PHE A 64 -0.58 0.88 -0.54
N THR A 65 0.02 1.93 -1.10
CA THR A 65 0.91 1.76 -2.26
C THR A 65 2.25 1.17 -1.80
N ARG A 66 3.01 0.50 -2.68
CA ARG A 66 4.36 0.00 -2.34
C ARG A 66 5.26 1.11 -1.79
N ALA A 67 5.17 2.29 -2.40
CA ALA A 67 5.98 3.43 -1.99
C ALA A 67 5.63 3.92 -0.59
N ALA A 68 4.33 4.02 -0.26
CA ALA A 68 3.86 4.43 1.05
C ALA A 68 4.26 3.41 2.13
N PHE A 69 4.07 2.11 1.86
CA PHE A 69 4.50 1.03 2.76
C PHE A 69 6.01 1.04 3.01
N CYS A 70 6.82 1.21 1.96
CA CYS A 70 8.26 1.33 2.09
C CYS A 70 8.68 2.50 2.98
N ARG A 71 8.06 3.67 2.81
CA ARG A 71 8.34 4.83 3.67
C ARG A 71 7.91 4.57 5.10
N ARG A 72 6.71 4.01 5.30
CA ARG A 72 6.12 3.78 6.61
C ARG A 72 6.95 2.86 7.50
N HIS A 73 7.60 1.87 6.88
CA HIS A 73 8.40 0.85 7.57
C HIS A 73 9.91 0.97 7.31
N ASP A 74 10.36 2.06 6.70
CA ASP A 74 11.77 2.28 6.33
C ASP A 74 12.40 1.13 5.51
N ILE A 75 11.60 0.54 4.61
CA ILE A 75 12.04 -0.57 3.73
C ILE A 75 12.51 0.00 2.40
N PRO A 76 13.72 -0.34 1.91
CA PRO A 76 14.15 0.04 0.57
C PRO A 76 13.18 -0.47 -0.50
N LYS A 77 12.80 0.40 -1.45
CA LYS A 77 11.81 0.06 -2.50
C LYS A 77 12.13 -1.24 -3.25
N ARG A 78 13.42 -1.47 -3.56
CA ARG A 78 13.87 -2.70 -4.23
C ARG A 78 13.69 -3.96 -3.37
N THR A 79 13.84 -3.84 -2.06
CA THR A 79 13.65 -4.94 -1.13
C THR A 79 12.19 -5.36 -1.10
N ALA A 80 11.27 -4.41 -0.91
CA ALA A 80 9.84 -4.68 -0.95
C ALA A 80 9.40 -5.25 -2.31
N GLU A 81 9.90 -4.67 -3.42
CA GLU A 81 9.64 -5.19 -4.76
C GLU A 81 10.11 -6.63 -4.94
N SER A 82 11.30 -6.96 -4.44
CA SER A 82 11.83 -8.32 -4.49
C SER A 82 10.98 -9.32 -3.70
N TRP A 83 10.46 -8.92 -2.53
CA TRP A 83 9.53 -9.74 -1.74
C TRP A 83 8.19 -9.93 -2.44
N GLU A 84 7.61 -8.86 -3.01
CA GLU A 84 6.33 -8.91 -3.72
C GLU A 84 6.39 -9.70 -5.05
N MET A 85 7.58 -9.81 -5.65
CA MET A 85 7.82 -10.61 -6.86
C MET A 85 8.33 -12.03 -6.54
N GLU A 86 8.35 -12.42 -5.26
CA GLU A 86 8.85 -13.72 -4.78
C GLU A 86 10.30 -14.04 -5.21
N GLN A 87 11.09 -13.02 -5.55
CA GLN A 87 12.50 -13.18 -5.95
C GLN A 87 13.40 -13.50 -4.76
N ASN A 88 13.12 -12.89 -3.61
CA ASN A 88 13.74 -13.21 -2.33
C ASN A 88 12.63 -13.37 -1.29
N LYS A 89 12.68 -14.43 -0.48
CA LYS A 89 11.67 -14.64 0.56
C LYS A 89 11.95 -13.71 1.74
N ILE A 90 10.91 -13.01 2.17
CA ILE A 90 10.91 -12.27 3.43
C ILE A 90 11.09 -13.25 4.60
N ALA A 91 11.84 -12.86 5.63
CA ALA A 91 11.97 -13.66 6.83
C ALA A 91 10.60 -13.78 7.54
N PRO A 92 10.19 -14.96 8.05
CA PRO A 92 8.87 -15.14 8.64
C PRO A 92 8.53 -14.14 9.76
N TYR A 93 9.48 -13.89 10.67
CA TYR A 93 9.30 -12.94 11.77
C TYR A 93 9.10 -11.50 11.27
N LEU A 94 9.76 -11.12 10.18
CA LEU A 94 9.63 -9.78 9.62
C LEU A 94 8.28 -9.62 8.94
N LYS A 95 7.78 -10.66 8.27
CA LYS A 95 6.41 -10.65 7.73
C LYS A 95 5.37 -10.52 8.84
N GLU A 96 5.51 -11.30 9.91
CA GLU A 96 4.63 -11.22 11.09
C GLU A 96 4.61 -9.82 11.70
N LEU A 97 5.77 -9.17 11.87
CA LEU A 97 5.85 -7.79 12.38
C LEU A 97 5.18 -6.77 11.46
N LEU A 98 5.36 -6.90 10.15
CA LEU A 98 4.73 -6.01 9.18
C LEU A 98 3.21 -6.21 9.16
N ASP A 99 2.75 -7.45 9.19
CA ASP A 99 1.32 -7.78 9.23
C ASP A 99 0.67 -7.30 10.55
N TYR A 100 1.36 -7.40 11.68
CA TYR A 100 0.93 -6.79 12.94
C TYR A 100 0.79 -5.27 12.81
N SER A 101 1.76 -4.62 12.16
CA SER A 101 1.71 -3.18 11.94
C SER A 101 0.53 -2.78 11.05
N LEU A 102 0.21 -3.58 10.03
CA LEU A 102 -0.95 -3.35 9.16
C LEU A 102 -2.26 -3.50 9.94
N LEU A 103 -2.40 -4.56 10.75
CA LEU A 103 -3.62 -4.83 11.50
C LEU A 103 -3.96 -3.73 12.52
N ASN A 104 -2.95 -3.09 13.10
CA ASN A 104 -3.13 -2.03 14.10
C ASN A 104 -3.03 -0.62 13.50
N GLU A 105 -3.13 -0.48 12.18
CA GLU A 105 -3.23 0.84 11.56
C GLU A 105 -4.56 1.51 11.93
N GLU A 106 -4.49 2.56 12.75
CA GLU A 106 -5.62 3.44 13.02
C GLU A 106 -5.95 4.25 11.76
N LYS A 107 -7.18 4.08 11.25
CA LYS A 107 -7.68 4.83 10.10
C LYS A 107 -8.22 6.17 10.56
N GLU A 108 -7.33 7.11 10.87
CA GLU A 108 -7.75 8.49 11.14
C GLU A 108 -7.92 9.24 9.82
N VAL A 109 -9.18 9.53 9.45
CA VAL A 109 -9.46 10.34 8.26
C VAL A 109 -9.23 11.81 8.60
N ASP A 110 -8.19 12.41 8.03
CA ASP A 110 -7.91 13.83 8.23
C ASP A 110 -8.92 14.72 7.50
N LEU A 111 -10.01 15.07 8.19
CA LEU A 111 -11.08 15.92 7.68
C LEU A 111 -10.64 17.38 7.39
N THR A 112 -9.38 17.76 7.68
CA THR A 112 -8.85 19.09 7.36
C THR A 112 -8.26 19.21 5.96
N LEU A 113 -8.15 18.10 5.23
CA LEU A 113 -7.57 18.07 3.88
C LEU A 113 -8.45 18.58 2.72
N PRO A 114 -9.80 18.55 2.76
CA PRO A 114 -10.60 18.98 1.60
C PRO A 114 -10.26 20.40 1.16
N GLY A 115 -10.01 20.57 -0.15
CA GLY A 115 -9.67 21.85 -0.76
C GLY A 115 -8.21 22.29 -0.59
N LYS A 116 -7.39 21.58 0.19
CA LYS A 116 -5.95 21.89 0.31
C LYS A 116 -5.20 21.56 -0.98
N ILE A 117 -4.22 22.40 -1.30
CA ILE A 117 -3.38 22.29 -2.49
C ILE A 117 -2.01 21.73 -2.12
N PHE A 118 -1.59 20.67 -2.80
CA PHE A 118 -0.31 19.99 -2.67
C PHE A 118 0.41 20.01 -4.02
N GLY A 119 1.16 21.08 -4.27
CA GLY A 119 1.75 21.33 -5.59
C GLY A 119 0.67 21.53 -6.65
N ARG A 120 0.52 20.57 -7.57
CA ARG A 120 -0.45 20.55 -8.66
C ARG A 120 -1.74 19.78 -8.31
N LEU A 121 -1.80 19.18 -7.12
CA LEU A 121 -2.93 18.38 -6.65
C LEU A 121 -3.82 19.18 -5.71
N ILE A 122 -5.13 19.02 -5.83
CA ILE A 122 -6.14 19.52 -4.90
C ILE A 122 -6.78 18.31 -4.24
N ALA A 123 -6.72 18.21 -2.92
CA ALA A 123 -7.39 17.16 -2.16
C ALA A 123 -8.91 17.35 -2.21
N VAL A 124 -9.64 16.37 -2.73
CA VAL A 124 -11.09 16.47 -2.98
C VAL A 124 -11.87 15.77 -1.86
N SER A 125 -11.56 14.51 -1.61
CA SER A 125 -12.26 13.69 -0.62
C SER A 125 -11.38 12.55 -0.13
N PRO A 126 -11.63 12.02 1.08
CA PRO A 126 -11.02 10.76 1.49
C PRO A 126 -11.49 9.60 0.59
N ASP A 127 -10.66 8.58 0.48
CA ASP A 127 -10.93 7.32 -0.22
C ASP A 127 -10.61 6.13 0.71
N LYS A 128 -10.35 4.92 0.18
CA LYS A 128 -10.12 3.72 0.99
C LYS A 128 -8.78 3.81 1.73
N GLY A 129 -8.79 3.42 3.00
CA GLY A 129 -7.60 3.44 3.85
C GLY A 129 -7.17 4.86 4.16
N ASN A 130 -5.87 5.13 4.07
CA ASN A 130 -5.29 6.46 4.28
C ASN A 130 -5.15 7.27 2.97
N ASN A 131 -5.86 6.89 1.90
CA ASN A 131 -5.75 7.56 0.61
C ASN A 131 -6.76 8.71 0.47
N TRP A 132 -6.36 9.71 -0.32
CA TRP A 132 -7.17 10.84 -0.74
C TRP A 132 -7.31 10.86 -2.24
N ARG A 133 -8.56 11.08 -2.68
CA ARG A 133 -8.86 11.42 -4.06
C ARG A 133 -8.42 12.86 -4.31
N CYS A 134 -7.49 13.02 -5.24
CA CYS A 134 -6.90 14.30 -5.61
C CYS A 134 -7.22 14.64 -7.07
N LEU A 135 -7.55 15.90 -7.33
CA LEU A 135 -7.66 16.45 -8.68
C LEU A 135 -6.35 17.17 -9.04
N CYS A 136 -5.70 16.74 -10.11
CA CYS A 136 -4.53 17.42 -10.64
C CYS A 136 -4.96 18.58 -11.55
N ASP A 137 -4.14 19.63 -11.61
CA ASP A 137 -4.34 20.78 -12.50
C ASP A 137 -4.46 20.42 -14.00
N CYS A 138 -3.93 19.28 -14.43
CA CYS A 138 -4.08 18.72 -15.77
C CYS A 138 -5.45 18.08 -16.02
N GLY A 139 -6.32 18.03 -15.01
CA GLY A 139 -7.66 17.45 -15.05
C GLY A 139 -7.76 15.99 -14.61
N ASN A 140 -6.63 15.30 -14.42
CA ASN A 140 -6.63 13.89 -14.00
C ASN A 140 -6.90 13.73 -12.51
N ILE A 141 -7.49 12.58 -12.17
CA ILE A 141 -7.72 12.16 -10.79
C ILE A 141 -6.66 11.13 -10.40
N CYS A 142 -6.05 11.30 -9.23
CA CYS A 142 -5.18 10.30 -8.63
C CYS A 142 -5.57 10.05 -7.17
N PHE A 143 -5.10 8.92 -6.64
CA PHE A 143 -5.29 8.52 -5.25
C PHE A 143 -3.94 8.54 -4.56
N VAL A 144 -3.83 9.31 -3.49
CA VAL A 144 -2.54 9.59 -2.84
C VAL A 144 -2.69 9.42 -1.34
N ASP A 145 -1.75 8.74 -0.72
CA ASP A 145 -1.70 8.59 0.73
C ASP A 145 -1.59 9.97 1.43
N VAL A 146 -2.27 10.14 2.58
CA VAL A 146 -2.27 11.40 3.34
C VAL A 146 -0.85 11.84 3.69
N ASP A 147 0.00 10.92 4.11
CA ASP A 147 1.36 11.25 4.54
C ASP A 147 2.20 11.66 3.32
N ASP A 148 1.95 11.07 2.15
CA ASP A 148 2.60 11.47 0.90
C ASP A 148 2.22 12.89 0.48
N LEU A 149 0.96 13.30 0.70
CA LEU A 149 0.51 14.66 0.46
C LEU A 149 1.14 15.64 1.46
N LYS A 150 1.01 15.35 2.76
CA LYS A 150 1.48 16.22 3.85
C LYS A 150 2.99 16.43 3.81
N ASN A 151 3.76 15.38 3.57
CA ASN A 151 5.21 15.46 3.47
C ASN A 151 5.68 15.96 2.09
N GLY A 152 4.77 16.13 1.14
CA GLY A 152 5.07 16.62 -0.20
C GLY A 152 5.86 15.62 -1.05
N PHE A 153 5.74 14.32 -0.79
CA PHE A 153 6.34 13.28 -1.65
C PHE A 153 5.60 13.15 -2.99
N VAL A 154 4.30 13.45 -3.01
CA VAL A 154 3.49 13.45 -4.21
C VAL A 154 2.88 14.83 -4.40
N LYS A 155 3.19 15.46 -5.54
CA LYS A 155 2.78 16.84 -5.86
C LYS A 155 2.09 16.96 -7.21
N SER A 156 1.94 15.87 -7.95
CA SER A 156 1.26 15.82 -9.25
C SER A 156 0.78 14.39 -9.54
N CYS A 157 -0.05 14.21 -10.58
CA CYS A 157 -0.48 12.89 -11.01
C CYS A 157 0.56 12.16 -11.90
N GLY A 158 1.77 12.70 -12.07
CA GLY A 158 2.80 12.15 -12.97
C GLY A 158 2.60 12.47 -14.46
N CYS A 159 1.64 13.33 -14.83
CA CYS A 159 1.40 13.71 -16.23
C CYS A 159 2.60 14.42 -16.90
N GLU A 160 3.45 15.06 -16.11
CA GLU A 160 4.62 15.79 -16.58
C GLU A 160 5.74 14.85 -17.05
N ASP A 161 5.90 13.70 -16.38
CA ASP A 161 6.84 12.65 -16.78
C ASP A 161 6.45 12.05 -18.13
N HIS A 162 5.14 11.94 -18.40
CA HIS A 162 4.64 11.43 -19.67
C HIS A 162 4.97 12.35 -20.85
N LEU A 163 4.69 13.66 -20.72
CA LEU A 163 4.99 14.63 -21.78
C LEU A 163 6.50 14.76 -22.00
N THR A 164 7.28 14.79 -20.92
CA THR A 164 8.75 14.87 -20.98
C THR A 164 9.35 13.64 -21.68
N ARG A 165 8.81 12.45 -21.41
CA ARG A 165 9.22 11.21 -22.07
C ARG A 165 8.88 11.21 -23.56
N GLN A 166 7.67 11.63 -23.94
CA GLN A 166 7.28 11.75 -25.35
C GLN A 166 8.15 12.75 -26.12
N LEU A 167 8.48 13.89 -25.51
CA LEU A 167 9.39 14.88 -26.11
C LEU A 167 10.81 14.31 -26.30
N LYS A 168 11.31 13.53 -25.33
CA LYS A 168 12.60 12.84 -25.46
C LYS A 168 12.58 11.80 -26.58
N GLU A 169 11.53 11.00 -26.67
CA GLU A 169 11.34 10.00 -27.75
C GLU A 169 11.30 10.67 -29.13
N LEU A 170 10.52 11.75 -29.30
CA LEU A 170 10.48 12.54 -30.54
C LEU A 170 11.84 13.15 -30.90
N SER A 171 12.58 13.66 -29.92
CA SER A 171 13.91 14.22 -30.14
C SER A 171 14.94 13.16 -30.56
N ALA A 172 14.80 11.92 -30.06
CA ALA A 172 15.66 10.81 -30.43
C ALA A 172 15.37 10.33 -31.86
N ILE A 173 14.11 10.29 -32.27
CA ILE A 173 13.69 9.95 -33.64
C ILE A 173 14.26 10.97 -34.64
N LYS A 174 14.11 12.26 -34.37
CA LYS A 174 14.66 13.33 -35.24
C LYS A 174 16.18 13.20 -35.43
N LYS A 175 16.91 12.94 -34.34
CA LYS A 175 18.36 12.72 -34.41
C LYS A 175 18.74 11.48 -35.23
N LEU A 176 17.92 10.42 -35.20
CA LEU A 176 18.15 9.23 -36.03
C LEU A 176 17.89 9.49 -37.51
N GLU A 177 16.89 10.31 -37.83
CA GLU A 177 16.59 10.74 -39.21
C GLU A 177 17.70 11.64 -39.78
N GLU A 178 18.14 12.64 -39.01
CA GLU A 178 19.25 13.52 -39.40
C GLU A 178 20.56 12.75 -39.65
N ASN A 179 20.87 11.76 -38.80
CA ASN A 179 22.05 10.91 -38.97
C ASN A 179 21.95 9.91 -40.13
N LYS A 180 20.72 9.60 -40.61
CA LYS A 180 20.53 8.78 -41.82
C LYS A 180 20.76 9.61 -43.07
N MET A 181 20.26 10.85 -43.12
CA MET A 181 20.47 11.73 -44.27
C MET A 181 21.95 12.07 -44.49
N LEU A 182 22.72 12.27 -43.40
CA LEU A 182 24.16 12.53 -43.47
C LEU A 182 25.02 11.32 -43.91
N LYS A 183 24.44 10.13 -43.99
CA LYS A 183 25.14 8.90 -44.43
C LYS A 183 24.82 8.51 -45.87
N GLU A 184 23.87 9.22 -46.50
CA GLU A 184 23.45 9.00 -47.88
C GLU A 184 24.07 10.03 -48.86
N GLU A 185 24.90 10.95 -48.34
CA GLU A 185 25.82 11.83 -49.09
C GLU A 185 27.25 11.27 -49.10
#